data_AF-F0YSF2-F1
#
_entry.id   AF-F0YSF2-F1
#
_cell.length_a   1.000
_cell.length_b   1.000
_cell.length_c   1.000
_cell.angle_alpha   90.00
_cell.angle_beta   90.00
_cell.angle_gamma   90.00
#
_symmetry.space_group_name_H-M   'P 1'
#
loop_
_entity.id
_entity.type
_entity.pdbx_description
1 polymer ?
#
loop_
_entity_poly.entity_id
_entity_poly.type
_entity_poly.pdbx_seq_one_letter_code
_entity_poly.pdbx_strand_id
1 'polypeptide(L)'
;MYFADYAALRDGVVMYTLPLTGAPPRPEPRRAIATPTPTPAGFAQAVVATRTFWFLPKKQRDPGYYTDKSTMSWSFIAENQYFAGLLLFQCVYMTGRARALLAGSAAGNAVEAVMVALPYVVVRPCFPKTSFRDSLRGGDGRKGNVSARNATFFRVQTWVTKTFYVFAKHFIGYFLNYARFLDRLDAAEIRHVHLMLVFSCFATTISMFLHTLKFKGYMGPRTAFLVYQASYLATFYSWYKLAPTVAKSPDLVAATLAGVAVNFMGRNAIRAYQAAVAVALFARRAGALGMTSPIDGQPALLRFALLCLATAPDPRATADASCLAAAVGGLVAVNATTGRCAPDVCRGSASDVLDLFRETRRPTAAEAAAYAAPRGGRYCDHRPTSSGDAPWRPGAVPASIACAGLYDAAAAR
;
A
#
# COMPACT_ATOMS: atom_id res chain seq x y z
N MET A 1 -22.46 -8.15 22.51
CA MET A 1 -22.67 -9.57 22.17
C MET A 1 -21.38 -10.26 21.64
N TYR A 2 -20.18 -9.86 22.10
CA TYR A 2 -18.88 -10.40 21.61
C TYR A 2 -17.89 -10.78 22.73
N PHE A 3 -18.32 -10.78 24.00
CA PHE A 3 -17.41 -11.00 25.15
C PHE A 3 -17.60 -12.34 25.87
N ALA A 4 -18.59 -13.17 25.49
CA ALA A 4 -18.88 -14.41 26.20
C ALA A 4 -17.78 -15.49 26.01
N ASP A 5 -17.08 -15.51 24.88
CA ASP A 5 -16.05 -16.53 24.60
C ASP A 5 -14.67 -16.22 25.22
N TYR A 6 -14.50 -15.05 25.86
CA TYR A 6 -13.21 -14.70 26.48
C TYR A 6 -12.99 -15.40 27.83
N ALA A 7 -14.07 -15.83 28.52
CA ALA A 7 -13.99 -16.48 29.83
C ALA A 7 -13.52 -17.94 29.73
N ALA A 8 -13.78 -18.63 28.61
CA ALA A 8 -13.37 -20.02 28.41
C ALA A 8 -11.85 -20.21 28.17
N LEU A 9 -11.07 -19.12 28.11
CA LEU A 9 -9.63 -19.13 27.86
C LEU A 9 -8.77 -19.12 29.14
N ARG A 10 -9.36 -19.03 30.33
CA ARG A 10 -8.61 -18.75 31.58
C ARG A 10 -8.20 -20.00 32.39
N ASP A 11 -8.88 -21.15 32.23
CA ASP A 11 -8.74 -22.28 33.16
C ASP A 11 -8.03 -23.51 32.57
N GLY A 12 -6.96 -23.28 31.78
CA GLY A 12 -6.07 -24.34 31.32
C GLY A 12 -4.99 -24.68 32.34
N VAL A 13 -5.35 -25.27 33.49
CA VAL A 13 -4.37 -25.91 34.39
C VAL A 13 -3.89 -27.20 33.71
N VAL A 14 -2.69 -27.15 33.14
CA VAL A 14 -2.01 -28.33 32.60
C VAL A 14 -1.29 -29.03 33.76
N MET A 15 -1.89 -30.10 34.28
CA MET A 15 -1.17 -31.04 35.15
C MET A 15 -0.18 -31.83 34.29
N TYR A 16 1.12 -31.72 34.60
CA TYR A 16 2.14 -32.57 34.02
C TYR A 16 2.20 -33.88 34.79
N THR A 17 1.66 -34.96 34.23
CA THR A 17 2.06 -36.32 34.60
C THR A 17 3.37 -36.63 33.89
N LEU A 18 4.46 -36.71 34.65
CA LEU A 18 5.76 -37.19 34.17
C LEU A 18 5.65 -38.70 33.85
N PRO A 19 5.85 -39.14 32.60
CA PRO A 19 6.06 -40.55 32.34
C PRO A 19 7.53 -40.87 32.62
N LEU A 20 7.75 -41.71 33.63
CA LEU A 20 8.98 -42.48 33.81
C LEU A 20 9.06 -43.50 32.67
N THR A 21 9.58 -43.12 31.50
CA THR A 21 10.24 -43.99 30.50
C THR A 21 10.55 -43.23 29.20
N GLY A 22 11.82 -42.84 29.04
CA GLY A 22 12.65 -43.18 27.88
C GLY A 22 12.37 -42.65 26.47
N ALA A 23 11.31 -41.91 26.17
CA ALA A 23 11.12 -41.31 24.84
C ALA A 23 10.61 -39.86 24.93
N PRO A 24 11.24 -38.89 24.24
CA PRO A 24 10.72 -37.53 24.19
C PRO A 24 9.32 -37.58 23.55
N PRO A 25 8.29 -37.00 24.18
CA PRO A 25 6.94 -37.02 23.65
C PRO A 25 6.95 -36.36 22.28
N ARG A 26 6.46 -37.09 21.26
CA ARG A 26 6.17 -36.48 19.95
C ARG A 26 5.25 -35.29 20.21
N PRO A 27 5.60 -34.07 19.77
CA PRO A 27 4.73 -32.92 19.98
C PRO A 27 3.40 -33.22 19.29
N GLU A 28 2.35 -33.42 20.08
CA GLU A 28 1.00 -33.51 19.52
C GLU A 28 0.76 -32.25 18.69
N PRO A 29 0.19 -32.38 17.48
CA PRO A 29 -0.18 -31.22 16.68
C PRO A 29 -1.23 -30.44 17.48
N ARG A 30 -0.78 -29.36 18.14
CA ARG A 30 -1.65 -28.43 18.87
C ARG A 30 -2.80 -28.08 17.93
N ARG A 31 -4.02 -28.53 18.26
CA ARG A 31 -5.24 -28.19 17.52
C ARG A 31 -5.21 -26.69 17.29
N ALA A 32 -5.13 -26.30 16.01
CA ALA A 32 -5.13 -24.90 15.63
C ALA A 32 -6.45 -24.30 16.13
N ILE A 33 -6.39 -23.53 17.22
CA ILE A 33 -7.54 -22.80 17.72
C ILE A 33 -7.94 -21.87 16.59
N ALA A 34 -9.11 -22.11 16.01
CA ALA A 34 -9.69 -21.27 14.98
C ALA A 34 -9.99 -19.91 15.63
N THR A 35 -9.03 -19.00 15.58
CA THR A 35 -9.26 -17.62 16.01
C THR A 35 -10.29 -17.03 15.06
N PRO A 36 -11.48 -16.63 15.55
CA PRO A 36 -12.46 -15.97 14.70
C PRO A 36 -11.81 -14.77 14.03
N THR A 37 -11.98 -14.64 12.72
CA THR A 37 -11.44 -13.53 11.92
C THR A 37 -12.56 -12.51 11.68
N PRO A 38 -12.75 -11.53 12.58
CA PRO A 38 -13.87 -10.57 12.50
C PRO A 38 -13.75 -9.53 11.37
N THR A 39 -12.89 -9.74 10.37
CA THR A 39 -12.42 -8.68 9.47
C THR A 39 -13.10 -8.55 8.11
N PRO A 40 -13.65 -9.60 7.48
CA PRO A 40 -14.32 -9.44 6.18
C PRO A 40 -15.53 -8.50 6.26
N ALA A 41 -16.26 -8.54 7.38
CA ALA A 41 -17.47 -7.75 7.58
C ALA A 41 -17.20 -6.24 7.49
N GLY A 42 -16.11 -5.75 8.10
CA GLY A 42 -15.82 -4.30 8.10
C GLY A 42 -15.46 -3.77 6.72
N PHE A 43 -14.66 -4.51 5.95
CA PHE A 43 -14.34 -4.13 4.57
C PHE A 43 -15.58 -4.22 3.66
N ALA A 44 -16.36 -5.31 3.77
CA ALA A 44 -17.61 -5.46 3.02
C ALA A 44 -18.59 -4.32 3.33
N GLN A 45 -18.75 -3.95 4.59
CA GLN A 45 -19.55 -2.80 5.02
C GLN A 45 -19.07 -1.49 4.38
N ALA A 46 -17.76 -1.24 4.34
CA ALA A 46 -17.20 -0.04 3.70
C ALA A 46 -17.44 -0.01 2.18
N VAL A 47 -17.34 -1.16 1.50
CA VAL A 47 -17.65 -1.30 0.07
C VAL A 47 -19.13 -1.02 -0.19
N VAL A 48 -20.02 -1.66 0.57
CA VAL A 48 -21.47 -1.45 0.45
C VAL A 48 -21.81 0.01 0.72
N ALA A 49 -21.31 0.61 1.81
CA ALA A 49 -21.53 2.01 2.13
C ALA A 49 -21.07 2.95 1.00
N THR A 50 -19.90 2.71 0.40
CA THR A 50 -19.39 3.52 -0.71
C THR A 50 -20.30 3.47 -1.95
N ARG A 51 -20.94 2.33 -2.19
CA ARG A 51 -21.89 2.12 -3.30
C ARG A 51 -23.29 2.67 -2.98
N THR A 52 -23.75 2.53 -1.75
CA THR A 52 -25.08 2.99 -1.32
C THR A 52 -25.14 4.50 -1.15
N PHE A 53 -24.13 5.12 -0.54
CA PHE A 53 -24.12 6.56 -0.24
C PHE A 53 -23.53 7.41 -1.38
N TRP A 54 -23.67 6.97 -2.62
CA TRP A 54 -23.12 7.65 -3.80
C TRP A 54 -23.72 9.06 -4.05
N PHE A 55 -24.88 9.35 -3.44
CA PHE A 55 -25.57 10.64 -3.48
C PHE A 55 -24.92 11.72 -2.60
N LEU A 56 -23.99 11.35 -1.71
CA LEU A 56 -23.28 12.31 -0.87
C LEU A 56 -22.32 13.20 -1.70
N PRO A 57 -21.97 14.40 -1.21
CA PRO A 57 -21.07 15.31 -1.94
C PRO A 57 -19.71 14.67 -2.23
N LYS A 58 -19.36 14.57 -3.52
CA LYS A 58 -18.10 13.95 -3.99
C LYS A 58 -16.91 14.92 -4.04
N LYS A 59 -17.18 16.22 -4.19
CA LYS A 59 -16.13 17.26 -4.30
C LYS A 59 -15.66 17.81 -2.95
N GLN A 60 -16.31 17.43 -1.86
CA GLN A 60 -15.95 17.93 -0.54
C GLN A 60 -14.71 17.21 -0.01
N ARG A 61 -13.63 17.96 0.19
CA ARG A 61 -12.45 17.51 0.93
C ARG A 61 -12.68 17.46 2.44
N ASP A 62 -13.71 18.15 2.93
CA ASP A 62 -14.15 18.03 4.32
C ASP A 62 -14.72 16.62 4.54
N PRO A 63 -14.17 15.82 5.47
CA PRO A 63 -14.77 14.54 5.86
C PRO A 63 -16.15 14.67 6.51
N GLY A 64 -16.49 15.84 7.09
CA GLY A 64 -17.76 16.10 7.76
C GLY A 64 -17.92 15.43 9.13
N TYR A 65 -17.09 14.44 9.45
CA TYR A 65 -17.08 13.77 10.75
C TYR A 65 -16.59 14.68 11.89
N TYR A 66 -15.53 15.44 11.63
CA TYR A 66 -14.83 16.30 12.61
C TYR A 66 -15.46 17.69 12.76
N THR A 67 -16.78 17.76 12.61
CA THR A 67 -17.59 18.99 12.65
C THR A 67 -18.90 18.71 13.36
N ASP A 68 -19.62 19.75 13.82
CA ASP A 68 -20.98 19.58 14.37
C ASP A 68 -22.09 19.93 13.38
N LYS A 69 -21.79 20.53 12.23
CA LYS A 69 -22.80 20.95 11.24
C LYS A 69 -22.74 20.23 9.89
N SER A 70 -21.58 19.68 9.49
CA SER A 70 -21.44 19.10 8.16
C SER A 70 -22.00 17.68 8.08
N THR A 71 -22.62 17.39 6.94
CA THR A 71 -22.88 16.02 6.51
C THR A 71 -21.56 15.32 6.16
N MET A 72 -21.55 13.99 6.24
CA MET A 72 -20.40 13.18 5.85
C MET A 72 -20.21 13.25 4.33
N SER A 73 -18.99 13.38 3.86
CA SER A 73 -18.69 13.38 2.42
C SER A 73 -18.54 11.96 1.88
N TRP A 74 -18.86 11.77 0.59
CA TRP A 74 -18.61 10.49 -0.07
C TRP A 74 -17.13 10.12 -0.05
N SER A 75 -16.25 11.11 -0.22
CA SER A 75 -14.80 10.93 -0.18
C SER A 75 -14.31 10.35 1.15
N PHE A 76 -14.95 10.68 2.27
CA PHE A 76 -14.62 10.10 3.57
C PHE A 76 -14.97 8.62 3.65
N ILE A 77 -16.13 8.23 3.14
CA ILE A 77 -16.57 6.82 3.11
C ILE A 77 -15.62 5.99 2.24
N ALA A 78 -15.33 6.48 1.03
CA ALA A 78 -14.41 5.82 0.11
C ALA A 78 -12.97 5.78 0.64
N GLU A 79 -12.52 6.80 1.39
CA GLU A 79 -11.23 6.75 2.08
C GLU A 79 -11.23 5.72 3.23
N ASN A 80 -12.32 5.59 3.98
CA ASN A 80 -12.44 4.53 4.99
C ASN A 80 -12.43 3.12 4.38
N GLN A 81 -12.92 2.95 3.15
CA GLN A 81 -12.78 1.68 2.41
C GLN A 81 -11.31 1.30 2.20
N TYR A 82 -10.44 2.27 1.87
CA TYR A 82 -8.99 2.03 1.77
C TYR A 82 -8.41 1.54 3.10
N PHE A 83 -8.71 2.25 4.19
CA PHE A 83 -8.19 1.87 5.51
C PHE A 83 -8.73 0.51 5.99
N ALA A 84 -10.01 0.22 5.76
CA ALA A 84 -10.58 -1.09 6.04
C ALA A 84 -9.92 -2.20 5.20
N GLY A 85 -9.55 -1.91 3.95
CA GLY A 85 -8.79 -2.84 3.10
C GLY A 85 -7.39 -3.13 3.62
N LEU A 86 -6.67 -2.11 4.11
CA LEU A 86 -5.37 -2.31 4.77
C LEU A 86 -5.49 -3.18 6.01
N LEU A 87 -6.50 -2.92 6.85
CA LEU A 87 -6.74 -3.70 8.06
C LEU A 87 -7.13 -5.15 7.74
N LEU A 88 -7.96 -5.36 6.70
CA LEU A 88 -8.30 -6.70 6.22
C LEU A 88 -7.04 -7.45 5.76
N PHE A 89 -6.21 -6.82 4.94
CA PHE A 89 -4.93 -7.39 4.53
C PHE A 89 -4.09 -7.76 5.75
N GLN A 90 -3.91 -6.84 6.69
CA GLN A 90 -3.08 -7.08 7.88
C GLN A 90 -3.63 -8.24 8.72
N CYS A 91 -4.94 -8.32 8.92
CA CYS A 91 -5.54 -9.44 9.64
C CYS A 91 -5.33 -10.78 8.95
N VAL A 92 -5.49 -10.84 7.63
CA VAL A 92 -5.20 -12.07 6.87
C VAL A 92 -3.70 -12.38 6.92
N TYR A 93 -2.85 -11.39 6.76
CA TYR A 93 -1.39 -11.49 6.69
C TYR A 93 -0.75 -11.98 8.00
N MET A 94 -1.35 -11.66 9.15
CA MET A 94 -0.89 -12.15 10.45
C MET A 94 -1.13 -13.66 10.62
N THR A 95 -2.03 -14.27 9.83
CA THR A 95 -2.23 -15.72 9.86
C THR A 95 -1.10 -16.47 9.14
N GLY A 96 -0.63 -17.58 9.71
CA GLY A 96 0.44 -18.39 9.11
C GLY A 96 0.07 -18.94 7.74
N ARG A 97 -1.17 -19.42 7.56
CA ARG A 97 -1.65 -20.01 6.31
C ARG A 97 -1.67 -19.00 5.16
N ALA A 98 -2.23 -17.81 5.37
CA ALA A 98 -2.31 -16.82 4.30
C ALA A 98 -0.91 -16.30 3.91
N ARG A 99 -0.02 -16.12 4.89
CA ARG A 99 1.37 -15.74 4.60
C ARG A 99 2.11 -16.83 3.82
N ALA A 100 1.90 -18.11 4.15
CA ALA A 100 2.46 -19.22 3.38
C ALA A 100 1.96 -19.23 1.93
N LEU A 101 0.67 -18.93 1.70
CA LEU A 101 0.10 -18.81 0.35
C LEU A 101 0.70 -17.63 -0.43
N LEU A 102 0.89 -16.48 0.23
CA LEU A 102 1.55 -15.32 -0.38
C LEU A 102 3.01 -15.64 -0.74
N ALA A 103 3.74 -16.28 0.18
CA ALA A 103 5.14 -16.65 -0.03
C ALA A 103 5.32 -17.72 -1.12
N GLY A 104 4.34 -18.61 -1.29
CA GLY A 104 4.41 -19.76 -2.19
C GLY A 104 4.24 -19.47 -3.67
N SER A 105 4.02 -18.21 -4.07
CA SER A 105 3.86 -17.84 -5.48
C SER A 105 4.48 -16.47 -5.81
N ALA A 106 4.93 -16.29 -7.05
CA ALA A 106 5.47 -15.00 -7.51
C ALA A 106 4.43 -13.86 -7.37
N ALA A 107 3.18 -14.13 -7.75
CA ALA A 107 2.08 -13.18 -7.60
C ALA A 107 1.79 -12.86 -6.12
N GLY A 108 1.78 -13.86 -5.25
CA GLY A 108 1.61 -13.65 -3.81
C GLY A 108 2.73 -12.81 -3.18
N ASN A 109 3.97 -13.05 -3.58
CA ASN A 109 5.11 -12.26 -3.12
C ASN A 109 5.01 -10.80 -3.62
N ALA A 110 4.53 -10.58 -4.85
CA ALA A 110 4.25 -9.23 -5.36
C ALA A 110 3.18 -8.50 -4.54
N VAL A 111 2.09 -9.19 -4.19
CA VAL A 111 1.04 -8.65 -3.32
C VAL A 111 1.58 -8.34 -1.92
N GLU A 112 2.36 -9.25 -1.33
CA GLU A 112 3.01 -9.04 -0.03
C GLU A 112 3.90 -7.79 -0.07
N ALA A 113 4.74 -7.63 -1.10
CA ALA A 113 5.61 -6.47 -1.26
C ALA A 113 4.83 -5.15 -1.35
N VAL A 114 3.80 -5.13 -2.19
CA VAL A 114 2.96 -3.94 -2.39
C VAL A 114 2.28 -3.56 -1.08
N MET A 115 1.72 -4.52 -0.36
CA MET A 115 0.90 -4.24 0.83
C MET A 115 1.74 -4.04 2.11
N VAL A 116 2.92 -4.64 2.20
CA VAL A 116 3.85 -4.46 3.33
C VAL A 116 4.62 -3.16 3.17
N ALA A 117 5.23 -2.90 2.01
CA ALA A 117 6.18 -1.79 1.85
C ALA A 117 5.60 -0.58 1.07
N LEU A 118 4.79 -0.82 0.04
CA LEU A 118 4.34 0.22 -0.90
C LEU A 118 2.84 0.58 -0.89
N PRO A 119 2.04 0.36 0.19
CA PRO A 119 0.58 0.53 0.09
C PRO A 119 0.17 1.99 -0.13
N TYR A 120 1.00 2.96 0.26
CA TYR A 120 0.71 4.39 0.08
C TYR A 120 1.22 4.96 -1.25
N VAL A 121 2.11 4.26 -1.94
CA VAL A 121 2.59 4.63 -3.28
C VAL A 121 1.73 3.98 -4.35
N VAL A 122 1.41 2.69 -4.19
CA VAL A 122 0.69 1.91 -5.23
C VAL A 122 -0.82 1.94 -5.01
N VAL A 123 -1.30 1.64 -3.81
CA VAL A 123 -2.74 1.44 -3.57
C VAL A 123 -3.46 2.74 -3.20
N ARG A 124 -2.85 3.59 -2.37
CA ARG A 124 -3.49 4.85 -1.89
C ARG A 124 -3.95 5.81 -3.00
N PRO A 125 -3.23 5.98 -4.13
CA PRO A 125 -3.69 6.86 -5.21
C PRO A 125 -5.05 6.47 -5.80
N CYS A 126 -5.45 5.20 -5.69
CA CYS A 126 -6.72 4.68 -6.20
C CYS A 126 -7.94 5.13 -5.37
N PHE A 127 -7.73 5.84 -4.26
CA PHE A 127 -8.78 6.27 -3.34
C PHE A 127 -8.76 7.77 -3.12
N PRO A 128 -9.92 8.43 -2.92
CA PRO A 128 -9.96 9.85 -2.60
C PRO A 128 -9.25 10.16 -1.27
N LYS A 129 -8.89 11.44 -1.07
CA LYS A 129 -8.23 11.92 0.15
C LYS A 129 -9.05 13.04 0.77
N THR A 130 -9.41 12.87 2.04
CA THR A 130 -10.02 13.93 2.84
C THR A 130 -8.95 14.72 3.60
N SER A 131 -9.32 15.92 4.05
CA SER A 131 -8.41 16.85 4.71
C SER A 131 -9.03 17.34 6.01
N PHE A 132 -8.38 17.00 7.13
CA PHE A 132 -8.71 17.55 8.44
C PHE A 132 -8.62 19.08 8.51
N ARG A 133 -7.75 19.70 7.70
CA ARG A 133 -7.63 21.17 7.65
C ARG A 133 -8.91 21.80 7.12
N ASP A 134 -9.57 21.11 6.19
CA ASP A 134 -10.76 21.60 5.52
C ASP A 134 -12.01 21.38 6.40
N SER A 135 -11.96 20.50 7.41
CA SER A 135 -13.03 20.39 8.43
C SER A 135 -13.13 21.60 9.36
N LEU A 136 -12.01 22.25 9.65
CA LEU A 136 -11.97 23.39 10.57
C LEU A 136 -12.19 24.72 9.87
N ARG A 137 -11.94 24.79 8.55
CA ARG A 137 -12.19 25.97 7.73
C ARG A 137 -13.61 25.88 7.19
N GLY A 138 -14.45 26.87 7.46
CA GLY A 138 -15.71 27.00 6.71
C GLY A 138 -15.36 27.13 5.23
N GLY A 139 -15.65 26.11 4.43
CA GLY A 139 -15.33 26.14 3.00
C GLY A 139 -16.12 27.23 2.27
N ASP A 140 -15.52 27.83 1.25
CA ASP A 140 -16.14 28.66 0.19
C ASP A 140 -17.27 29.58 0.67
N GLY A 141 -16.98 30.46 1.66
CA GLY A 141 -17.94 31.46 2.13
C GLY A 141 -19.04 30.95 3.08
N ARG A 142 -19.02 29.68 3.49
CA ARG A 142 -19.96 29.15 4.50
C ARG A 142 -19.51 29.54 5.90
N LYS A 143 -20.47 30.00 6.72
CA LYS A 143 -20.32 30.10 8.19
C LYS A 143 -19.74 28.77 8.70
N GLY A 144 -18.67 28.83 9.49
CA GLY A 144 -17.87 27.66 9.87
C GLY A 144 -18.67 26.40 10.23
N ASN A 145 -18.19 25.26 9.74
CA ASN A 145 -18.76 23.92 9.96
C ASN A 145 -18.75 23.49 11.44
N VAL A 146 -18.08 24.27 12.29
CA VAL A 146 -17.99 24.08 13.72
C VAL A 146 -18.68 25.25 14.44
N SER A 147 -19.58 24.97 15.39
CA SER A 147 -20.14 26.02 16.26
C SER A 147 -19.08 26.62 17.19
N ALA A 148 -19.25 27.89 17.58
CA ALA A 148 -18.33 28.55 18.52
C ALA A 148 -18.17 27.77 19.83
N ARG A 149 -19.27 27.16 20.32
CA ARG A 149 -19.30 26.31 21.52
C ARG A 149 -18.39 25.08 21.40
N ASN A 150 -18.21 24.54 20.20
CA ASN A 150 -17.44 23.30 19.97
C ASN A 150 -16.09 23.53 19.29
N ALA A 151 -15.73 24.76 18.95
CA ALA A 151 -14.52 25.09 18.20
C ALA A 151 -13.24 24.55 18.87
N THR A 152 -13.06 24.82 20.16
CA THR A 152 -11.89 24.34 20.92
C THR A 152 -11.83 22.83 21.00
N PHE A 153 -12.97 22.19 21.27
CA PHE A 153 -13.07 20.73 21.33
C PHE A 153 -12.62 20.10 20.01
N PHE A 154 -13.24 20.47 18.88
CA PHE A 154 -12.89 19.88 17.59
C PHE A 154 -11.47 20.22 17.13
N ARG A 155 -10.93 21.38 17.52
CA ARG A 155 -9.52 21.72 17.25
C ARG A 155 -8.57 20.76 17.96
N VAL A 156 -8.75 20.56 19.27
CA VAL A 156 -7.94 19.60 20.06
C VAL A 156 -8.11 18.20 19.50
N GLN A 157 -9.34 17.78 19.25
CA GLN A 157 -9.62 16.45 18.73
C GLN A 157 -9.02 16.20 17.35
N THR A 158 -9.05 17.19 16.45
CA THR A 158 -8.40 17.09 15.14
C THR A 158 -6.90 16.88 15.27
N TRP A 159 -6.24 17.54 16.23
CA TRP A 159 -4.82 17.32 16.51
C TRP A 159 -4.56 15.92 17.04
N VAL A 160 -5.32 15.47 18.05
CA VAL A 160 -5.20 14.10 18.61
C VAL A 160 -5.37 13.07 17.51
N THR A 161 -6.42 13.18 16.70
CA THR A 161 -6.67 12.25 15.60
C THR A 161 -5.56 12.31 14.55
N LYS A 162 -5.09 13.48 14.12
CA LYS A 162 -3.96 13.56 13.16
C LYS A 162 -2.72 12.85 13.68
N THR A 163 -2.34 13.10 14.93
CA THR A 163 -1.18 12.44 15.56
C THR A 163 -1.38 10.93 15.60
N PHE A 164 -2.56 10.47 16.00
CA PHE A 164 -2.90 9.06 15.99
C PHE A 164 -2.86 8.46 14.59
N TYR A 165 -3.34 9.14 13.55
CA TYR A 165 -3.28 8.63 12.17
C TYR A 165 -1.85 8.45 11.67
N VAL A 166 -0.95 9.39 11.99
CA VAL A 166 0.48 9.26 11.65
C VAL A 166 1.08 8.07 12.41
N PHE A 167 0.81 7.97 13.71
CA PHE A 167 1.26 6.83 14.52
C PHE A 167 0.71 5.51 13.99
N ALA A 168 -0.59 5.41 13.74
CA ALA A 168 -1.24 4.20 13.24
C ALA A 168 -0.71 3.79 11.87
N LYS A 169 -0.48 4.75 10.96
CA LYS A 169 0.12 4.47 9.66
C LYS A 169 1.51 3.84 9.80
N HIS A 170 2.36 4.42 10.64
CA HIS A 170 3.77 4.06 10.70
C HIS A 170 4.04 2.91 11.67
N PHE A 171 3.51 2.95 12.89
CA PHE A 171 3.74 1.93 13.90
C PHE A 171 2.75 0.77 13.81
N ILE A 172 1.45 1.03 13.63
CA ILE A 172 0.47 -0.07 13.54
C ILE A 172 0.53 -0.73 12.16
N GLY A 173 0.57 0.07 11.10
CA GLY A 173 0.65 -0.43 9.73
C GLY A 173 2.05 -0.94 9.39
N TYR A 174 3.00 -0.01 9.22
CA TYR A 174 4.32 -0.35 8.69
C TYR A 174 5.16 -1.21 9.63
N PHE A 175 5.41 -0.77 10.87
CA PHE A 175 6.28 -1.50 11.80
C PHE A 175 5.84 -2.94 12.01
N LEU A 176 4.55 -3.20 12.25
CA LEU A 176 4.05 -4.57 12.45
C LEU A 176 4.08 -5.41 11.17
N ASN A 177 3.80 -4.81 10.00
CA ASN A 177 3.95 -5.53 8.74
C ASN A 177 5.41 -5.88 8.47
N TYR A 178 6.36 -4.98 8.79
CA TYR A 178 7.79 -5.24 8.67
C TYR A 178 8.26 -6.31 9.65
N ALA A 179 7.82 -6.24 10.92
CA ALA A 179 8.14 -7.23 11.93
C ALA A 179 7.60 -8.61 11.54
N ARG A 180 6.38 -8.67 11.00
CA ARG A 180 5.80 -9.91 10.48
C ARG A 180 6.56 -10.43 9.26
N PHE A 181 6.90 -9.54 8.32
CA PHE A 181 7.62 -9.89 7.09
C PHE A 181 9.00 -10.51 7.39
N LEU A 182 9.68 -10.02 8.42
CA LEU A 182 10.99 -10.51 8.89
C LEU A 182 10.89 -11.58 9.98
N ASP A 183 9.72 -12.20 10.20
CA ASP A 183 9.53 -13.27 11.19
C ASP A 183 9.88 -12.91 12.65
N ARG A 184 9.71 -11.63 13.03
CA ARG A 184 10.05 -11.14 14.38
C ARG A 184 8.89 -11.12 15.37
N LEU A 185 7.73 -11.62 14.96
CA LEU A 185 6.56 -11.73 15.81
C LEU A 185 6.33 -13.17 16.22
N ASP A 186 6.29 -13.42 17.53
CA ASP A 186 5.87 -14.70 18.08
C ASP A 186 4.33 -14.86 18.09
N ALA A 187 3.85 -16.04 18.47
CA ALA A 187 2.42 -16.33 18.50
C ALA A 187 1.63 -15.50 19.53
N ALA A 188 2.25 -15.09 20.64
CA ALA A 188 1.61 -14.26 21.66
C ALA A 188 1.48 -12.81 21.19
N GLU A 189 2.53 -12.28 20.58
CA GLU A 189 2.57 -10.95 19.96
C GLU A 189 1.54 -10.87 18.82
N ILE A 190 1.45 -11.88 17.95
CA ILE A 190 0.43 -11.96 16.90
C ILE A 190 -1.00 -11.89 17.46
N ARG A 191 -1.28 -12.52 18.61
CA ARG A 191 -2.62 -12.39 19.25
C ARG A 191 -2.92 -10.95 19.67
N HIS A 192 -1.93 -10.24 20.21
CA HIS A 192 -2.09 -8.83 20.57
C HIS A 192 -2.24 -7.95 19.34
N VAL A 193 -1.55 -8.25 18.24
CA VAL A 193 -1.76 -7.59 16.96
C VAL A 193 -3.20 -7.82 16.48
N HIS A 194 -3.71 -9.05 16.50
CA HIS A 194 -5.10 -9.32 16.12
C HIS A 194 -6.10 -8.54 16.97
N LEU A 195 -5.94 -8.54 18.30
CA LEU A 195 -6.80 -7.77 19.19
C LEU A 195 -6.81 -6.29 18.79
N MET A 196 -5.63 -5.71 18.57
CA MET A 196 -5.49 -4.33 18.10
C MET A 196 -6.22 -4.08 16.78
N LEU A 197 -6.13 -5.02 15.84
CA LEU A 197 -6.77 -4.89 14.53
C LEU A 197 -8.29 -5.01 14.62
N VAL A 198 -8.85 -5.82 15.54
CA VAL A 198 -10.30 -5.84 15.78
C VAL A 198 -10.81 -4.46 16.17
N PHE A 199 -10.14 -3.80 17.12
CA PHE A 199 -10.52 -2.45 17.55
C PHE A 199 -10.27 -1.40 16.47
N SER A 200 -9.23 -1.57 15.66
CA SER A 200 -8.97 -0.70 14.50
C SER A 200 -10.05 -0.84 13.44
N CYS A 201 -10.49 -2.07 13.15
CA CYS A 201 -11.62 -2.34 12.25
C CYS A 201 -12.89 -1.70 12.78
N PHE A 202 -13.18 -1.88 14.07
CA PHE A 202 -14.29 -1.22 14.73
C PHE A 202 -14.22 0.31 14.59
N ALA A 203 -13.06 0.92 14.85
CA ALA A 203 -12.88 2.36 14.71
C ALA A 203 -13.18 2.85 13.28
N THR A 204 -12.71 2.13 12.26
CA THR A 204 -12.96 2.52 10.85
C THR A 204 -14.45 2.46 10.47
N THR A 205 -15.20 1.49 10.98
CA THR A 205 -16.61 1.28 10.60
C THR A 205 -17.60 2.05 11.48
N ILE A 206 -17.34 2.13 12.79
CA ILE A 206 -18.24 2.78 13.76
C ILE A 206 -18.39 4.29 13.51
N SER A 207 -17.37 4.91 12.89
CA SER A 207 -17.38 6.34 12.57
C SER A 207 -18.59 6.74 11.71
N MET A 208 -18.99 5.91 10.74
CA MET A 208 -20.14 6.16 9.88
C MET A 208 -21.47 6.07 10.65
N PHE A 209 -21.58 5.10 11.56
CA PHE A 209 -22.76 4.93 12.41
C PHE A 209 -22.90 6.08 13.42
N LEU A 210 -21.82 6.42 14.12
CA LEU A 210 -21.78 7.55 15.06
C LEU A 210 -22.07 8.89 14.36
N HIS A 211 -21.60 9.06 13.12
CA HIS A 211 -21.94 10.23 12.32
C HIS A 211 -23.44 10.32 12.07
N THR A 212 -24.07 9.19 11.71
CA THR A 212 -25.51 9.13 11.44
C THR A 212 -26.32 9.45 12.70
N LEU A 213 -25.94 8.90 13.86
CA LEU A 213 -26.59 9.22 15.14
C LEU A 213 -26.43 10.70 15.50
N LYS A 214 -25.24 11.26 15.28
CA LYS A 214 -24.95 12.69 15.47
C LYS A 214 -25.82 13.55 14.57
N PHE A 215 -25.89 13.23 13.29
CA PHE A 215 -26.64 13.99 12.28
C PHE A 215 -28.14 13.95 12.55
N LYS A 216 -28.68 12.81 12.98
CA LYS A 216 -30.09 12.67 13.38
C LYS A 216 -30.43 13.31 14.74
N GLY A 217 -29.43 13.83 15.44
CA GLY A 217 -29.62 14.45 16.76
C GLY A 217 -29.84 13.46 17.91
N TYR A 218 -29.72 12.15 17.69
CA TYR A 218 -29.82 11.14 18.75
C TYR A 218 -28.62 11.15 19.70
N MET A 219 -27.48 11.66 19.24
CA MET A 219 -26.26 11.74 20.03
C MET A 219 -25.58 13.09 19.82
N GLY A 220 -25.12 13.73 20.89
CA GLY A 220 -24.38 14.98 20.79
C GLY A 220 -23.03 14.79 20.06
N PRO A 221 -22.51 15.82 19.36
CA PRO A 221 -21.27 15.75 18.60
C PRO A 221 -20.04 15.38 19.46
N ARG A 222 -19.97 15.88 20.70
CA ARG A 222 -18.88 15.55 21.62
C ARG A 222 -18.94 14.10 22.06
N THR A 223 -20.12 13.62 22.43
CA THR A 223 -20.35 12.23 22.86
C THR A 223 -20.00 11.26 21.75
N ALA A 224 -20.47 11.51 20.52
CA ALA A 224 -20.13 10.67 19.35
C ALA A 224 -18.61 10.56 19.16
N PHE A 225 -17.89 11.68 19.32
CA PHE A 225 -16.45 11.70 19.16
C PHE A 225 -15.69 11.01 20.31
N LEU A 226 -16.18 11.11 21.54
CA LEU A 226 -15.62 10.41 22.70
C LEU A 226 -15.82 8.90 22.59
N VAL A 227 -16.99 8.45 22.15
CA VAL A 227 -17.27 7.02 21.89
C VAL A 227 -16.34 6.48 20.81
N TYR A 228 -16.11 7.26 19.74
CA TYR A 228 -15.14 6.90 18.70
C TYR A 228 -13.73 6.72 19.29
N GLN A 229 -13.27 7.64 20.14
CA GLN A 229 -11.94 7.54 20.77
C GLN A 229 -11.82 6.46 21.83
N ALA A 230 -12.91 6.03 22.46
CA ALA A 230 -12.86 4.92 23.41
C ALA A 230 -12.29 3.65 22.76
N SER A 231 -12.48 3.47 21.44
CA SER A 231 -11.86 2.38 20.69
C SER A 231 -10.33 2.41 20.70
N TYR A 232 -9.71 3.59 20.83
CA TYR A 232 -8.25 3.73 20.87
C TYR A 232 -7.64 3.19 22.15
N LEU A 233 -8.38 3.13 23.27
CA LEU A 233 -7.86 2.62 24.54
C LEU A 233 -7.41 1.15 24.41
N ALA A 234 -8.18 0.35 23.70
CA ALA A 234 -7.83 -1.04 23.44
C ALA A 234 -6.66 -1.18 22.45
N THR A 235 -6.55 -0.26 21.49
CA THR A 235 -5.37 -0.15 20.62
C THR A 235 -4.12 0.16 21.44
N PHE A 236 -4.18 1.13 22.37
CA PHE A 236 -3.06 1.47 23.25
C PHE A 236 -2.66 0.32 24.16
N TYR A 237 -3.63 -0.38 24.76
CA TYR A 237 -3.34 -1.57 25.57
C TYR A 237 -2.61 -2.64 24.76
N SER A 238 -3.08 -2.94 23.55
CA SER A 238 -2.46 -3.93 22.68
C SER A 238 -1.06 -3.49 22.24
N TRP A 239 -0.88 -2.21 21.94
CA TRP A 239 0.43 -1.64 21.60
C TRP A 239 1.42 -1.71 22.77
N TYR A 240 0.97 -1.42 24.00
CA TYR A 240 1.79 -1.57 25.20
C TYR A 240 2.30 -3.00 25.38
N LYS A 241 1.47 -4.01 25.10
CA LYS A 241 1.87 -5.42 25.13
C LYS A 241 2.90 -5.79 24.05
N LEU A 242 3.02 -5.00 22.99
CA LEU A 242 4.02 -5.16 21.92
C LEU A 242 5.32 -4.38 22.20
N ALA A 243 5.44 -3.68 23.33
CA ALA A 243 6.66 -2.96 23.69
C ALA A 243 7.95 -3.83 23.66
N PRO A 244 7.95 -5.10 24.09
CA PRO A 244 9.12 -5.96 23.96
C PRO A 244 9.54 -6.19 22.50
N THR A 245 8.59 -6.38 21.58
CA THR A 245 8.87 -6.50 20.15
C THR A 245 9.53 -5.24 19.59
N VAL A 246 9.01 -4.07 20.01
CA VAL A 246 9.55 -2.76 19.64
C VAL A 246 10.99 -2.61 20.12
N ALA A 247 11.27 -2.95 21.38
CA ALA A 247 12.62 -2.90 21.95
C ALA A 247 13.60 -3.86 21.25
N LYS A 248 13.13 -5.04 20.82
CA LYS A 248 13.94 -6.04 20.08
C LYS A 248 14.22 -5.67 18.62
N SER A 249 13.54 -4.66 18.06
CA SER A 249 13.63 -4.31 16.64
C SER A 249 14.01 -2.83 16.40
N PRO A 250 15.16 -2.36 16.93
CA PRO A 250 15.55 -0.95 16.86
C PRO A 250 15.71 -0.45 15.42
N ASP A 251 16.11 -1.31 14.49
CA ASP A 251 16.20 -1.03 13.06
C ASP A 251 14.83 -0.73 12.43
N LEU A 252 13.79 -1.50 12.79
CA LEU A 252 12.42 -1.25 12.32
C LEU A 252 11.86 0.01 12.97
N VAL A 253 12.17 0.25 14.24
CA VAL A 253 11.80 1.51 14.92
C VAL A 253 12.42 2.70 14.20
N ALA A 254 13.71 2.64 13.87
CA ALA A 254 14.40 3.70 13.13
C ALA A 254 13.77 3.93 11.75
N ALA A 255 13.51 2.87 10.99
CA ALA A 255 12.83 2.96 9.70
C ALA A 255 11.44 3.61 9.85
N THR A 256 10.65 3.18 10.83
CA THR A 256 9.32 3.71 11.10
C THR A 256 9.34 5.18 11.53
N LEU A 257 10.28 5.58 12.38
CA LEU A 257 10.49 6.98 12.78
C LEU A 257 10.91 7.87 11.60
N ALA A 258 11.81 7.38 10.75
CA ALA A 258 12.15 8.06 9.50
C ALA A 258 10.89 8.22 8.62
N GLY A 259 10.04 7.19 8.55
CA GLY A 259 8.75 7.27 7.90
C GLY A 259 7.84 8.36 8.47
N VAL A 260 7.78 8.50 9.81
CA VAL A 260 7.03 9.57 10.49
C VAL A 260 7.57 10.96 10.08
N ALA A 261 8.89 11.15 10.07
CA ALA A 261 9.50 12.41 9.65
C ALA A 261 9.20 12.72 8.17
N VAL A 262 9.38 11.73 7.29
CA VAL A 262 9.15 11.85 5.84
C VAL A 262 7.67 12.06 5.50
N ASN A 263 6.74 11.64 6.37
CA ASN A 263 5.30 11.85 6.17
C ASN A 263 4.92 13.34 6.07
N PHE A 264 5.73 14.23 6.65
CA PHE A 264 5.55 15.68 6.57
C PHE A 264 6.30 16.33 5.39
N MET A 265 7.01 15.54 4.59
CA MET A 265 7.77 16.01 3.42
C MET A 265 6.94 15.87 2.12
N GLY A 266 7.55 16.23 0.99
CA GLY A 266 6.95 16.07 -0.33
C GLY A 266 6.73 14.61 -0.73
N ARG A 267 5.87 14.39 -1.73
CA ARG A 267 5.51 13.05 -2.22
C ARG A 267 6.72 12.24 -2.72
N ASN A 268 7.71 12.90 -3.29
CA ASN A 268 8.92 12.25 -3.79
C ASN A 268 9.76 11.68 -2.64
N ALA A 269 9.86 12.41 -1.52
CA ALA A 269 10.54 11.89 -0.33
C ALA A 269 9.84 10.64 0.22
N ILE A 270 8.50 10.64 0.26
CA ILE A 270 7.72 9.46 0.69
C ILE A 270 7.98 8.26 -0.22
N ARG A 271 8.00 8.47 -1.55
CA ARG A 271 8.29 7.42 -2.53
C ARG A 271 9.69 6.85 -2.36
N ALA A 272 10.69 7.72 -2.28
CA ALA A 272 12.09 7.33 -2.08
C ALA A 272 12.26 6.54 -0.77
N TYR A 273 11.68 7.02 0.33
CA TYR A 273 11.68 6.31 1.61
C TYR A 273 11.04 4.93 1.50
N GLN A 274 9.85 4.81 0.93
CA GLN A 274 9.15 3.51 0.86
C GLN A 274 9.88 2.50 0.00
N ALA A 275 10.49 2.95 -1.10
CA ALA A 275 11.28 2.06 -1.92
C ALA A 275 12.60 1.67 -1.26
N ALA A 276 13.30 2.60 -0.60
CA ALA A 276 14.51 2.29 0.15
C ALA A 276 14.23 1.26 1.25
N VAL A 277 13.13 1.43 2.00
CA VAL A 277 12.70 0.47 3.01
C VAL A 277 12.30 -0.87 2.38
N ALA A 278 11.60 -0.87 1.25
CA ALA A 278 11.28 -2.10 0.52
C ALA A 278 12.57 -2.87 0.19
N VAL A 279 13.53 -2.22 -0.48
CA VAL A 279 14.83 -2.83 -0.85
C VAL A 279 15.53 -3.39 0.38
N ALA A 280 15.61 -2.61 1.47
CA ALA A 280 16.27 -3.04 2.71
C ALA A 280 15.59 -4.27 3.35
N LEU A 281 14.25 -4.30 3.40
CA LEU A 281 13.49 -5.42 3.94
C LEU A 281 13.70 -6.69 3.10
N PHE A 282 13.63 -6.56 1.78
CA PHE A 282 13.82 -7.68 0.85
C PHE A 282 15.25 -8.23 0.89
N ALA A 283 16.25 -7.36 0.88
CA ALA A 283 17.65 -7.76 1.02
C ALA A 283 17.89 -8.50 2.35
N ARG A 284 17.31 -8.00 3.44
CA ARG A 284 17.45 -8.64 4.76
C ARG A 284 16.76 -10.00 4.83
N ARG A 285 15.56 -10.14 4.23
CA ARG A 285 14.86 -11.43 4.15
C ARG A 285 15.63 -12.43 3.29
N ALA A 286 16.19 -12.00 2.16
CA ALA A 286 17.03 -12.85 1.32
C ALA A 286 18.26 -13.37 2.08
N GLY A 287 18.95 -12.50 2.83
CA GLY A 287 20.07 -12.89 3.68
C GLY A 287 19.68 -13.87 4.79
N ALA A 288 18.52 -13.68 5.43
CA ALA A 288 18.01 -14.60 6.45
C ALA A 288 17.66 -15.99 5.89
N LEU A 289 17.33 -16.08 4.60
CA LEU A 289 17.07 -17.33 3.90
C LEU A 289 18.35 -17.99 3.34
N GLY A 290 19.54 -17.42 3.59
CA GLY A 290 20.80 -17.94 3.08
C GLY A 290 20.95 -17.79 1.56
N MET A 291 20.18 -16.91 0.92
CA MET A 291 20.30 -16.67 -0.51
C MET A 291 21.55 -15.83 -0.79
N THR A 292 22.49 -16.40 -1.55
CA THR A 292 23.80 -15.79 -1.87
C THR A 292 23.69 -14.55 -2.75
N SER A 293 22.58 -14.39 -3.47
CA SER A 293 22.27 -13.24 -4.31
C SER A 293 20.82 -12.81 -4.11
N PRO A 294 20.54 -11.54 -3.76
CA PRO A 294 19.17 -11.00 -3.75
C PRO A 294 18.49 -11.10 -5.12
N ILE A 295 19.29 -11.20 -6.19
CA ILE A 295 18.86 -11.18 -7.59
C ILE A 295 18.46 -12.58 -8.05
N ASP A 296 18.98 -13.65 -7.44
CA ASP A 296 18.80 -15.01 -7.98
C ASP A 296 17.43 -15.62 -7.61
N GLY A 297 16.72 -15.05 -6.63
CA GLY A 297 15.38 -15.52 -6.24
C GLY A 297 14.26 -14.49 -6.23
N GLN A 298 14.56 -13.18 -6.34
CA GLN A 298 13.54 -12.13 -6.36
C GLN A 298 13.81 -10.98 -7.37
N PRO A 299 14.34 -11.25 -8.58
CA PRO A 299 14.68 -10.18 -9.52
C PRO A 299 13.44 -9.42 -9.98
N ALA A 300 12.30 -10.09 -10.16
CA ALA A 300 11.05 -9.46 -10.57
C ALA A 300 10.52 -8.45 -9.54
N LEU A 301 10.75 -8.71 -8.25
CA LEU A 301 10.22 -7.89 -7.16
C LEU A 301 11.06 -6.65 -6.90
N LEU A 302 12.38 -6.80 -6.93
CA LEU A 302 13.30 -5.67 -6.89
C LEU A 302 13.13 -4.79 -8.13
N ARG A 303 13.01 -5.41 -9.32
CA ARG A 303 12.71 -4.71 -10.57
C ARG A 303 11.35 -4.02 -10.51
N PHE A 304 10.33 -4.64 -9.94
CA PHE A 304 9.02 -4.01 -9.76
C PHE A 304 9.08 -2.80 -8.82
N ALA A 305 9.78 -2.91 -7.68
CA ALA A 305 9.96 -1.78 -6.76
C ALA A 305 10.72 -0.62 -7.43
N LEU A 306 11.77 -0.93 -8.20
CA LEU A 306 12.51 0.04 -9.00
C LEU A 306 11.68 0.62 -10.15
N LEU A 307 10.82 -0.18 -10.78
CA LEU A 307 9.89 0.27 -11.83
C LEU A 307 8.81 1.18 -11.25
N CYS A 308 8.28 0.87 -10.07
CA CYS A 308 7.36 1.75 -9.35
C CYS A 308 8.01 3.06 -8.94
N LEU A 309 9.31 3.07 -8.64
CA LEU A 309 10.08 4.30 -8.43
C LEU A 309 10.24 5.10 -9.73
N ALA A 310 10.57 4.43 -10.83
CA ALA A 310 10.87 5.05 -12.12
C ALA A 310 9.62 5.60 -12.83
N THR A 311 8.48 4.92 -12.74
CA THR A 311 7.21 5.29 -13.40
C THR A 311 6.34 6.24 -12.58
N ALA A 312 6.75 6.57 -11.36
CA ALA A 312 5.98 7.43 -10.45
C ALA A 312 5.85 8.94 -10.82
N PRO A 313 6.61 9.58 -11.73
CA PRO A 313 6.43 11.01 -11.93
C PRO A 313 5.11 11.40 -12.61
N ASP A 314 4.45 10.50 -13.36
CA ASP A 314 3.15 10.77 -13.99
C ASP A 314 2.06 9.76 -13.58
N PRO A 315 1.03 10.17 -12.80
CA PRO A 315 -0.11 9.29 -12.49
C PRO A 315 -0.91 8.82 -13.71
N ARG A 316 -0.72 9.43 -14.89
CA ARG A 316 -1.29 8.95 -16.16
C ARG A 316 -0.54 7.75 -16.72
N ALA A 317 0.77 7.65 -16.51
CA ALA A 317 1.60 6.54 -17.00
C ALA A 317 1.37 5.24 -16.21
N THR A 318 1.03 5.33 -14.92
CA THR A 318 0.72 4.16 -14.07
C THR A 318 -0.65 3.53 -14.32
N ALA A 319 -1.53 4.19 -15.07
CA ALA A 319 -2.90 3.72 -15.29
C ALA A 319 -3.02 2.66 -16.40
N ASP A 320 -1.99 2.51 -17.24
CA ASP A 320 -2.03 1.58 -18.36
C ASP A 320 -1.38 0.25 -17.98
N ALA A 321 -2.20 -0.68 -17.49
CA ALA A 321 -1.79 -2.03 -17.09
C ALA A 321 -1.09 -2.80 -18.25
N SER A 322 -1.29 -2.37 -19.49
CA SER A 322 -0.62 -2.92 -20.68
C SER A 322 0.90 -2.70 -20.67
N CYS A 323 1.39 -1.57 -20.13
CA CYS A 323 2.83 -1.29 -20.01
C CYS A 323 3.51 -2.26 -19.04
N LEU A 324 2.82 -2.62 -17.95
CA LEU A 324 3.32 -3.55 -16.95
C LEU A 324 3.45 -4.97 -17.52
N ALA A 325 2.50 -5.39 -18.36
CA ALA A 325 2.51 -6.70 -19.01
C ALA A 325 3.61 -6.79 -20.08
N ALA A 326 3.87 -5.70 -20.83
CA ALA A 326 4.91 -5.63 -21.86
C ALA A 326 6.34 -5.61 -21.29
N ALA A 327 6.54 -5.07 -20.08
CA ALA A 327 7.85 -5.06 -19.42
C ALA A 327 8.33 -6.47 -18.98
N VAL A 328 7.43 -7.45 -18.93
CA VAL A 328 7.79 -8.85 -18.68
C VAL A 328 8.28 -9.47 -20.00
N GLY A 329 9.49 -9.08 -20.44
CA GLY A 329 10.17 -9.69 -21.59
C GLY A 329 10.78 -8.76 -22.63
N GLY A 330 10.78 -7.43 -22.44
CA GLY A 330 11.34 -6.49 -23.42
C GLY A 330 11.60 -5.07 -22.91
N LEU A 331 12.18 -4.24 -23.78
CA LEU A 331 12.42 -2.81 -23.56
C LEU A 331 11.10 -2.04 -23.64
N VAL A 332 10.82 -1.15 -22.69
CA VAL A 332 9.65 -0.26 -22.74
C VAL A 332 10.12 1.18 -22.78
N ALA A 333 9.78 1.90 -23.86
CA ALA A 333 9.99 3.33 -23.99
C ALA A 333 8.68 4.08 -23.71
N VAL A 334 8.75 5.10 -22.84
CA VAL A 334 7.63 5.98 -22.54
C VAL A 334 7.86 7.31 -23.24
N ASN A 335 6.93 7.71 -24.12
CA ASN A 335 7.01 9.00 -24.79
C ASN A 335 6.79 10.14 -23.77
N ALA A 336 7.79 11.00 -23.61
CA ALA A 336 7.81 12.11 -22.65
C ALA A 336 6.66 13.12 -22.83
N THR A 337 6.18 13.27 -24.07
CA THR A 337 5.18 14.27 -24.44
C THR A 337 3.76 13.74 -24.28
N THR A 338 3.56 12.45 -24.59
CA THR A 338 2.21 11.86 -24.62
C THR A 338 1.91 11.00 -23.39
N GLY A 339 2.92 10.57 -22.63
CA GLY A 339 2.78 9.67 -21.49
C GLY A 339 2.27 8.27 -21.85
N ARG A 340 2.20 7.93 -23.15
CA ARG A 340 1.75 6.63 -23.66
C ARG A 340 2.94 5.69 -23.84
N CYS A 341 2.76 4.42 -23.48
CA CYS A 341 3.69 3.35 -23.84
C CYS A 341 3.44 2.92 -25.29
N ALA A 342 4.50 2.76 -26.06
CA ALA A 342 4.45 2.07 -27.34
C ALA A 342 5.15 0.72 -27.17
N PRO A 343 4.41 -0.40 -27.02
CA PRO A 343 5.00 -1.71 -26.74
C PRO A 343 5.83 -2.30 -27.89
N ASP A 344 5.83 -1.67 -29.08
CA ASP A 344 6.47 -2.21 -30.29
C ASP A 344 7.73 -1.43 -30.74
N VAL A 345 8.33 -0.63 -29.87
CA VAL A 345 9.60 0.03 -30.21
C VAL A 345 10.75 -0.97 -29.96
N CYS A 346 10.97 -1.81 -30.97
CA CYS A 346 12.18 -2.59 -31.24
C CYS A 346 12.32 -3.93 -30.48
N ARG A 347 12.08 -5.03 -31.20
CA ARG A 347 12.83 -6.27 -31.00
C ARG A 347 14.19 -6.13 -31.71
N GLY A 348 15.16 -5.52 -31.03
CA GLY A 348 16.54 -5.31 -31.50
C GLY A 348 17.49 -5.13 -30.32
N SER A 349 18.80 -5.15 -30.57
CA SER A 349 19.79 -4.91 -29.51
C SER A 349 19.75 -3.45 -29.05
N ALA A 350 20.24 -3.14 -27.84
CA ALA A 350 20.23 -1.77 -27.32
C ALA A 350 21.05 -0.80 -28.21
N SER A 351 22.08 -1.29 -28.91
CA SER A 351 22.83 -0.48 -29.89
C SER A 351 21.97 -0.09 -31.09
N ASP A 352 21.13 -0.99 -31.60
CA ASP A 352 20.25 -0.70 -32.75
C ASP A 352 19.24 0.41 -32.42
N VAL A 353 18.75 0.42 -31.17
CA VAL A 353 17.84 1.45 -30.68
C VAL A 353 18.57 2.78 -30.51
N LEU A 354 19.80 2.77 -29.99
CA LEU A 354 20.60 3.98 -29.77
C LEU A 354 21.11 4.61 -31.08
N ASP A 355 21.44 3.80 -32.09
CA ASP A 355 21.85 4.31 -33.41
C ASP A 355 20.69 5.02 -34.13
N LEU A 356 19.45 4.54 -33.93
CA LEU A 356 18.22 5.21 -34.37
C LEU A 356 18.03 6.61 -33.76
N PHE A 357 18.57 6.85 -32.56
CA PHE A 357 18.55 8.16 -31.91
C PHE A 357 19.78 9.03 -32.26
N ARG A 358 20.84 8.45 -32.82
CA ARG A 358 22.04 9.17 -33.28
C ARG A 358 21.89 9.70 -34.70
N GLU A 359 21.03 9.12 -35.52
CA GLU A 359 20.78 9.62 -36.88
C GLU A 359 19.98 10.94 -36.87
N THR A 360 20.68 12.04 -37.13
CA THR A 360 20.11 13.40 -37.20
C THR A 360 19.41 13.73 -38.52
N ARG A 361 19.32 12.77 -39.46
CA ARG A 361 18.72 12.97 -40.78
C ARG A 361 17.73 11.85 -41.10
N ARG A 362 16.58 12.20 -41.69
CA ARG A 362 15.68 11.20 -42.28
C ARG A 362 16.41 10.43 -43.38
N PRO A 363 16.40 9.08 -43.36
CA PRO A 363 16.90 8.31 -44.49
C PRO A 363 16.12 8.67 -45.75
N THR A 364 16.84 8.76 -46.87
CA THR A 364 16.26 8.96 -48.20
C THR A 364 15.51 7.70 -48.63
N ALA A 365 14.58 7.83 -49.58
CA ALA A 365 13.83 6.69 -50.11
C ALA A 365 14.73 5.60 -50.71
N ALA A 366 15.91 5.98 -51.21
CA ALA A 366 16.91 5.06 -51.75
C ALA A 366 17.65 4.28 -50.64
N GLU A 367 17.98 4.94 -49.52
CA GLU A 367 18.59 4.28 -48.35
C GLU A 367 17.59 3.31 -47.71
N ALA A 368 16.33 3.71 -47.55
CA ALA A 368 15.28 2.83 -47.04
C ALA A 368 15.07 1.56 -47.91
N ALA A 369 15.21 1.70 -49.24
CA ALA A 369 15.10 0.59 -50.18
C ALA A 369 16.33 -0.35 -50.16
N ALA A 370 17.53 0.19 -49.94
CA ALA A 370 18.78 -0.60 -49.87
C ALA A 370 18.84 -1.50 -48.63
N TYR A 371 18.23 -1.09 -47.52
CA TYR A 371 18.15 -1.88 -46.28
C TYR A 371 17.04 -2.95 -46.28
N ALA A 372 16.11 -2.91 -47.24
CA ALA A 372 15.01 -3.88 -47.37
C ALA A 372 15.41 -5.20 -48.06
N ALA A 373 16.65 -5.35 -48.51
CA ALA A 373 17.17 -6.59 -49.09
C ALA A 373 17.52 -7.63 -48.00
N PRO A 374 17.37 -8.94 -48.26
CA PRO A 374 17.13 -9.94 -47.23
C PRO A 374 18.39 -10.30 -46.45
N ARG A 375 18.66 -9.56 -45.37
CA ARG A 375 19.54 -10.02 -44.28
C ARG A 375 18.78 -10.05 -42.97
N GLY A 376 17.76 -10.90 -42.88
CA GLY A 376 17.25 -11.52 -41.64
C GLY A 376 16.86 -10.66 -40.43
N GLY A 377 17.07 -9.35 -40.43
CA GLY A 377 16.74 -8.41 -39.38
C GLY A 377 15.46 -7.69 -39.75
N ARG A 378 14.40 -7.89 -38.95
CA ARG A 378 13.18 -7.10 -39.07
C ARG A 378 13.48 -5.70 -38.54
N TYR A 379 13.76 -4.76 -39.45
CA TYR A 379 13.69 -3.34 -39.11
C TYR A 379 12.22 -2.97 -38.88
N CYS A 380 11.97 -2.07 -37.93
CA CYS A 380 10.61 -1.68 -37.53
C CYS A 380 9.88 -1.07 -38.73
N ASP A 381 8.92 -1.82 -39.29
CA ASP A 381 8.08 -1.36 -40.37
C ASP A 381 7.13 -0.29 -39.80
N HIS A 382 7.48 0.99 -39.98
CA HIS A 382 6.57 2.11 -39.70
C HIS A 382 5.47 2.13 -40.76
N ARG A 383 4.62 1.11 -40.79
CA ARG A 383 3.32 1.24 -41.44
C ARG A 383 2.50 2.23 -40.61
N PRO A 384 1.96 3.29 -41.21
CA PRO A 384 0.98 4.12 -40.54
C PRO A 384 -0.22 3.23 -40.23
N THR A 385 -0.43 2.89 -38.96
CA THR A 385 -1.73 2.42 -38.51
C THR A 385 -2.71 3.56 -38.80
N SER A 386 -3.87 3.23 -39.35
CA SER A 386 -4.92 4.18 -39.74
C SER A 386 -5.56 4.96 -38.58
N SER A 387 -4.96 4.94 -37.39
CA SER A 387 -5.29 5.84 -36.29
C SER A 387 -4.56 7.18 -36.49
N GLY A 388 -5.26 8.30 -36.31
CA GLY A 388 -4.72 9.65 -36.42
C GLY A 388 -3.69 10.03 -35.34
N ASP A 389 -2.72 9.16 -35.06
CA ASP A 389 -1.63 9.40 -34.14
C ASP A 389 -0.50 10.15 -34.87
N ALA A 390 0.03 11.19 -34.23
CA ALA A 390 1.11 11.99 -34.78
C ALA A 390 2.39 11.15 -34.93
N PRO A 391 3.06 11.15 -36.11
CA PRO A 391 4.27 10.39 -36.31
C PRO A 391 5.41 10.90 -35.41
N TRP A 392 6.23 9.98 -34.92
CA TRP A 392 7.44 10.29 -34.17
C TRP A 392 8.35 11.21 -35.01
N ARG A 393 8.86 12.28 -34.38
CA ARG A 393 9.82 13.18 -35.03
C ARG A 393 11.25 12.70 -34.74
N PRO A 394 12.11 12.55 -35.75
CA PRO A 394 13.54 12.33 -35.53
C PRO A 394 14.10 13.40 -34.58
N GLY A 395 14.84 12.99 -33.55
CA GLY A 395 15.40 13.88 -32.52
C GLY A 395 14.57 14.08 -31.24
N ALA A 396 13.43 13.39 -31.07
CA ALA A 396 12.72 13.41 -29.78
C ALA A 396 13.45 12.53 -28.74
N VAL A 397 13.95 13.15 -27.67
CA VAL A 397 14.67 12.45 -26.59
C VAL A 397 13.65 11.78 -25.65
N PRO A 398 13.71 10.46 -25.42
CA PRO A 398 12.84 9.81 -24.45
C PRO A 398 13.14 10.30 -23.03
N ALA A 399 12.11 10.51 -22.21
CA ALA A 399 12.28 10.92 -20.81
C ALA A 399 12.85 9.81 -19.92
N SER A 400 12.70 8.55 -20.34
CA SER A 400 13.25 7.39 -19.65
C SER A 400 13.25 6.17 -20.57
N ILE A 401 14.33 5.39 -20.57
CA ILE A 401 14.41 4.07 -21.20
C ILE A 401 14.56 3.04 -20.06
N ALA A 402 13.69 2.02 -20.04
CA ALA A 402 13.81 0.92 -19.10
C ALA A 402 14.12 -0.37 -19.88
N CYS A 403 15.29 -0.97 -19.60
CA CYS A 403 15.73 -2.20 -20.24
C CYS A 403 15.42 -3.42 -19.36
N ALA A 404 14.81 -4.46 -19.95
CA ALA A 404 14.65 -5.77 -19.31
C ALA A 404 15.31 -6.87 -20.18
N GLY A 405 16.50 -7.33 -19.78
CA GLY A 405 17.23 -8.41 -20.46
C GLY A 405 18.75 -8.37 -20.22
N LEU A 406 19.42 -9.53 -20.30
CA LEU A 406 20.86 -9.74 -20.13
C LEU A 406 21.68 -8.88 -21.09
N TYR A 407 22.25 -7.77 -20.62
CA TYR A 407 23.30 -7.06 -21.35
C TYR A 407 24.36 -6.48 -20.41
N ASP A 408 25.57 -6.45 -20.97
CA ASP A 408 26.80 -5.95 -20.39
C ASP A 408 26.64 -4.52 -19.83
N ALA A 409 27.17 -4.30 -18.63
CA ALA A 409 27.20 -3.00 -17.96
C ALA A 409 27.89 -1.90 -18.79
N ALA A 410 28.72 -2.26 -19.78
CA ALA A 410 29.30 -1.33 -20.75
C ALA A 410 28.31 -0.80 -21.80
N ALA A 411 27.25 -1.54 -22.13
CA ALA A 411 26.21 -1.10 -23.08
C ALA A 411 25.09 -0.29 -22.42
N ALA A 412 24.97 -0.35 -21.09
CA ALA A 412 24.00 0.39 -20.31
C ALA A 412 24.50 1.76 -19.81
N ARG A 413 25.83 1.99 -19.83
CA ARG A 413 26.45 3.31 -19.62
C ARG A 413 26.48 4.06 -20.95
#